data_AF-A0A2V8QF85-F1
#
_entry.id   AF-A0A2V8QF85-F1
#
_cell.length_a   1.000
_cell.length_b   1.000
_cell.length_c   1.000
_cell.angle_alpha   90.00
_cell.angle_beta   90.00
_cell.angle_gamma   90.00
#
_symmetry.space_group_name_H-M   'P 1'
#
loop_
_entity.id
_entity.type
_entity.pdbx_description
1 polymer ?
#
loop_
_entity_poly.entity_id
_entity_poly.type
_entity_poly.pdbx_seq_one_letter_code
_entity_poly.pdbx_strand_id
1 'polypeptide(L)'
;MRRSDRFHERRRGDRKRPRRPDAGTLPASSGSRERSRDVGPYNRELRELLAGIGAPKPAPFQPDPFQLEALAALESEDVLVTAPTGSGKTWIAREEIRRLLDGGKQAWYTTPLKALTNSKYAEFTEEFGAERVGILTGDRKENSDAPLIVGTTEIFRNQLFDALRGGDEVRADMVVFDEAHYLADEDRGHVWEEAIILTPTRIRMLLLSATIGNAPEFAGWIS
;
A
#
# COMPACT_ATOMS: atom_id res chain seq x y z
N MET A 1 -52.79 -40.66 -26.60
CA MET A 1 -51.66 -41.23 -27.38
C MET A 1 -50.46 -41.34 -26.42
N ARG A 2 -49.78 -42.48 -26.17
CA ARG A 2 -49.12 -43.47 -27.07
C ARG A 2 -48.14 -42.75 -28.03
N ARG A 3 -46.82 -42.98 -28.07
CA ARG A 3 -45.90 -44.05 -27.61
C ARG A 3 -44.62 -43.42 -26.96
N SER A 4 -43.81 -44.04 -26.09
CA SER A 4 -42.81 -45.14 -26.29
C SER A 4 -41.86 -44.90 -27.49
N ASP A 5 -40.55 -45.21 -27.51
CA ASP A 5 -39.65 -46.15 -26.81
C ASP A 5 -38.17 -45.71 -27.09
N ARG A 6 -37.04 -46.11 -26.44
CA ARG A 6 -36.66 -46.86 -25.21
C ARG A 6 -35.12 -46.78 -25.04
N PHE A 7 -34.53 -46.90 -23.84
CA PHE A 7 -33.09 -47.27 -23.65
C PHE A 7 -32.83 -48.11 -22.39
N HIS A 8 -31.69 -48.83 -22.34
CA HIS A 8 -31.50 -50.04 -21.52
C HIS A 8 -30.75 -49.90 -20.19
N GLU A 9 -31.26 -50.59 -19.17
CA GLU A 9 -30.53 -50.99 -17.95
C GLU A 9 -29.78 -52.33 -18.19
N ARG A 10 -28.47 -52.41 -17.86
CA ARG A 10 -27.78 -53.70 -17.58
C ARG A 10 -26.69 -53.61 -16.49
N ARG A 11 -27.13 -53.86 -15.25
CA ARG A 11 -26.46 -54.54 -14.12
C ARG A 11 -24.91 -54.60 -14.01
N ARG A 12 -24.44 -54.06 -12.87
CA ARG A 12 -23.47 -54.64 -11.89
C ARG A 12 -22.17 -55.29 -12.40
N GLY A 13 -21.04 -54.67 -12.06
CA GLY A 13 -19.75 -55.34 -11.84
C GLY A 13 -19.21 -54.98 -10.46
N ASP A 14 -18.99 -55.98 -9.58
CA ASP A 14 -18.54 -55.76 -8.20
C ASP A 14 -17.01 -55.65 -8.11
N ARG A 15 -16.49 -54.61 -7.46
CA ARG A 15 -15.05 -54.41 -7.22
C ARG A 15 -14.79 -53.83 -5.83
N LYS A 16 -14.18 -54.66 -4.98
CA LYS A 16 -13.84 -54.37 -3.57
C LYS A 16 -12.87 -53.18 -3.46
N ARG A 17 -13.14 -52.28 -2.52
CA ARG A 17 -12.19 -51.22 -2.12
C ARG A 17 -11.00 -51.84 -1.35
N PRO A 18 -9.73 -51.53 -1.68
CA PRO A 18 -8.59 -51.86 -0.82
C PRO A 18 -8.63 -51.05 0.48
N ARG A 19 -8.00 -51.57 1.54
CA ARG A 19 -7.95 -50.95 2.88
C ARG A 19 -6.85 -49.88 2.97
N ARG A 20 -7.00 -48.96 3.92
CA ARG A 20 -5.94 -48.01 4.33
C ARG A 20 -4.79 -48.78 5.03
N PRO A 21 -3.52 -48.40 4.82
CA PRO A 21 -2.44 -48.57 5.79
C PRO A 21 -2.55 -47.53 6.92
N ASP A 22 -1.82 -47.76 8.01
CA ASP A 22 -2.01 -47.06 9.28
C ASP A 22 -1.32 -45.69 9.40
N ALA A 23 -1.67 -44.97 10.47
CA ALA A 23 -1.08 -43.69 10.83
C ALA A 23 0.35 -43.85 11.38
N GLY A 24 1.34 -43.56 10.52
CA GLY A 24 2.74 -43.42 10.93
C GLY A 24 3.03 -42.02 11.47
N THR A 25 3.71 -41.95 12.62
CA THR A 25 4.11 -40.71 13.30
C THR A 25 4.92 -39.76 12.40
N LEU A 26 4.54 -38.48 12.35
CA LEU A 26 5.35 -37.43 11.74
C LEU A 26 6.64 -37.23 12.55
N PRO A 27 7.85 -37.36 11.97
CA PRO A 27 9.09 -37.03 12.66
C PRO A 27 9.20 -35.52 12.88
N ALA A 28 9.87 -35.12 13.98
CA ALA A 28 10.00 -33.72 14.38
C ALA A 28 10.78 -32.87 13.36
N SER A 29 10.53 -31.56 13.39
CA SER A 29 11.14 -30.56 12.51
C SER A 29 12.66 -30.52 12.61
N SER A 30 13.36 -31.10 11.62
CA SER A 30 14.79 -30.87 11.43
C SER A 30 15.01 -29.45 10.91
N GLY A 31 15.80 -28.66 11.64
CA GLY A 31 15.99 -27.23 11.35
C GLY A 31 16.53 -26.99 9.93
N SER A 32 15.87 -26.08 9.21
CA SER A 32 16.28 -25.63 7.88
C SER A 32 17.62 -24.89 7.95
N ARG A 33 18.72 -25.62 7.79
CA ARG A 33 20.05 -25.04 7.61
C ARG A 33 20.02 -24.07 6.43
N GLU A 34 20.19 -22.78 6.70
CA GLU A 34 20.42 -21.78 5.67
C GLU A 34 21.66 -22.19 4.86
N ARG A 35 21.50 -22.27 3.54
CA ARG A 35 22.63 -22.52 2.66
C ARG A 35 23.32 -21.19 2.43
N SER A 36 24.38 -20.95 3.20
CA SER A 36 25.33 -19.86 2.96
C SER A 36 25.73 -19.87 1.49
N ARG A 37 25.26 -18.88 0.71
CA ARG A 37 25.68 -18.71 -0.68
C ARG A 37 27.15 -18.32 -0.65
N ASP A 38 27.99 -19.15 -1.22
CA ASP A 38 29.43 -18.89 -1.24
C ASP A 38 29.70 -17.73 -2.21
N VAL A 39 30.20 -16.61 -1.67
CA VAL A 39 30.46 -15.39 -2.43
C VAL A 39 31.98 -15.30 -2.65
N GLY A 40 32.37 -15.25 -3.92
CA GLY A 40 33.74 -15.49 -4.40
C GLY A 40 34.83 -14.50 -3.91
N PRO A 41 36.05 -14.58 -4.48
CA PRO A 41 37.29 -14.11 -3.83
C PRO A 41 37.37 -12.62 -3.43
N TYR A 42 36.49 -11.75 -3.95
CA TYR A 42 36.30 -10.37 -3.48
C TYR A 42 35.88 -10.24 -2.00
N ASN A 43 35.51 -11.35 -1.34
CA ASN A 43 34.95 -11.35 0.01
C ASN A 43 35.91 -10.84 1.11
N ARG A 44 37.24 -10.90 0.93
CA ARG A 44 38.18 -10.62 2.02
C ARG A 44 38.30 -9.13 2.33
N GLU A 45 38.67 -8.32 1.35
CA GLU A 45 38.88 -6.88 1.51
C GLU A 45 37.56 -6.17 1.91
N LEU A 46 36.43 -6.61 1.35
CA LEU A 46 35.10 -6.17 1.77
C LEU A 46 34.79 -6.50 3.23
N ARG A 47 35.14 -7.70 3.73
CA ARG A 47 34.97 -8.03 5.15
C ARG A 47 35.90 -7.24 6.04
N GLU A 48 37.15 -7.02 5.64
CA GLU A 48 38.13 -6.25 6.43
C GLU A 48 37.74 -4.75 6.49
N LEU A 49 37.18 -4.19 5.42
CA LEU A 49 36.59 -2.85 5.39
C LEU A 49 35.32 -2.75 6.28
N LEU A 50 34.43 -3.72 6.18
CA LEU A 50 33.15 -3.72 6.92
C LEU A 50 33.28 -4.18 8.38
N ALA A 51 34.41 -4.78 8.80
CA ALA A 51 34.61 -5.27 10.17
C ALA A 51 34.55 -4.17 11.24
N GLY A 52 34.89 -2.92 10.87
CA GLY A 52 34.71 -1.74 11.74
C GLY A 52 33.27 -1.20 11.77
N ILE A 53 32.45 -1.53 10.77
CA ILE A 53 31.07 -1.06 10.61
C ILE A 53 30.12 -2.13 11.17
N GLY A 54 30.19 -2.31 12.50
CA GLY A 54 29.21 -3.13 13.21
C GLY A 54 27.79 -2.57 13.04
N ALA A 55 26.80 -3.45 12.95
CA ALA A 55 25.40 -3.01 12.93
C ALA A 55 25.09 -2.19 14.19
N PRO A 56 24.40 -1.04 14.09
CA PRO A 56 24.02 -0.26 15.25
C PRO A 56 23.17 -1.13 16.20
N LYS A 57 23.40 -0.98 17.51
CA LYS A 57 22.63 -1.73 18.52
C LYS A 57 21.14 -1.46 18.34
N PRO A 58 20.26 -2.49 18.38
CA PRO A 58 18.83 -2.28 18.31
C PRO A 58 18.35 -1.26 19.35
N ALA A 59 17.78 -0.17 18.86
CA ALA A 59 17.22 0.92 19.63
C ALA A 59 15.73 1.05 19.27
N PRO A 60 14.86 1.54 20.18
CA PRO A 60 13.51 1.91 19.80
C PRO A 60 13.56 2.99 18.72
N PHE A 61 12.65 2.91 17.74
CA PHE A 61 12.46 3.99 16.78
C PHE A 61 12.06 5.28 17.52
N GLN A 62 12.65 6.39 17.11
CA GLN A 62 12.28 7.73 17.55
C GLN A 62 12.03 8.56 16.28
N PRO A 63 10.86 9.22 16.14
CA PRO A 63 10.57 10.04 14.98
C PRO A 63 11.41 11.33 14.99
N ASP A 64 11.79 11.79 13.81
CA ASP A 64 12.49 13.06 13.64
C ASP A 64 11.55 14.25 13.98
N PRO A 65 12.07 15.41 14.42
CA PRO A 65 11.23 16.56 14.79
C PRO A 65 10.23 17.00 13.70
N PHE A 66 10.65 17.00 12.42
CA PHE A 66 9.78 17.37 11.30
C PHE A 66 8.59 16.40 11.11
N GLN A 67 8.73 15.14 11.55
CA GLN A 67 7.67 14.15 11.46
C GLN A 67 6.59 14.39 12.51
N LEU A 68 7.00 14.84 13.71
CA LEU A 68 6.08 15.26 14.78
C LEU A 68 5.40 16.59 14.45
N GLU A 69 6.14 17.54 13.86
CA GLU A 69 5.64 18.83 13.37
C GLU A 69 4.57 18.63 12.29
N ALA A 70 4.81 17.76 11.31
CA ALA A 70 3.83 17.41 10.29
C ALA A 70 2.56 16.78 10.86
N LEU A 71 2.67 15.85 11.83
CA LEU A 71 1.49 15.26 12.50
C LEU A 71 0.68 16.29 13.29
N ALA A 72 1.34 17.28 13.90
CA ALA A 72 0.66 18.35 14.62
C ALA A 72 -0.06 19.32 13.67
N ALA A 73 0.55 19.67 12.53
CA ALA A 73 -0.05 20.57 11.55
C ALA A 73 -1.29 19.95 10.85
N LEU A 74 -1.29 18.63 10.60
CA LEU A 74 -2.41 17.91 9.97
C LEU A 74 -3.74 18.02 10.73
N GLU A 75 -3.73 18.39 12.03
CA GLU A 75 -4.95 18.64 12.80
C GLU A 75 -5.78 19.81 12.24
N SER A 76 -5.13 20.84 11.67
CA SER A 76 -5.77 22.08 11.20
C SER A 76 -5.48 22.44 9.75
N GLU A 77 -4.33 22.02 9.19
CA GLU A 77 -3.78 22.52 7.93
C GLU A 77 -3.37 21.39 6.99
N ASP A 78 -3.35 21.66 5.68
CA ASP A 78 -2.83 20.74 4.66
C ASP A 78 -1.29 20.82 4.62
N VAL A 79 -0.61 19.67 4.58
CA VAL A 79 0.83 19.60 4.87
C VAL A 79 1.64 19.08 3.68
N LEU A 80 2.62 19.88 3.25
CA LEU A 80 3.69 19.47 2.34
C LEU A 80 4.94 19.05 3.14
N VAL A 81 5.36 17.79 3.00
CA VAL A 81 6.61 17.27 3.56
C VAL A 81 7.62 17.04 2.45
N THR A 82 8.57 17.97 2.28
CA THR A 82 9.74 17.77 1.40
C THR A 82 10.94 17.29 2.21
N ALA A 83 11.42 16.08 1.89
CA ALA A 83 12.62 15.50 2.50
C ALA A 83 13.24 14.45 1.55
N PRO A 84 14.52 14.06 1.73
CA PRO A 84 15.13 13.00 0.93
C PRO A 84 14.37 11.67 0.96
N THR A 85 14.63 10.83 -0.03
CA THR A 85 14.18 9.42 -0.01
C THR A 85 14.97 8.66 1.04
N GLY A 86 14.28 7.85 1.86
CA GLY A 86 14.87 7.19 3.03
C GLY A 86 14.71 7.95 4.35
N SER A 87 14.38 9.25 4.34
CA SER A 87 14.13 10.06 5.55
C SER A 87 12.79 9.77 6.26
N GLY A 88 12.28 8.54 6.18
CA GLY A 88 11.12 8.10 6.96
C GLY A 88 9.76 8.76 6.66
N LYS A 89 9.62 9.64 5.65
CA LYS A 89 8.38 10.41 5.33
C LYS A 89 7.07 9.61 5.48
N THR A 90 7.03 8.39 4.94
CA THR A 90 5.86 7.50 4.99
C THR A 90 5.39 7.16 6.42
N TRP A 91 6.24 7.30 7.45
CA TRP A 91 5.84 7.15 8.85
C TRP A 91 4.75 8.16 9.25
N ILE A 92 4.84 9.41 8.79
CA ILE A 92 3.84 10.47 9.04
C ILE A 92 2.47 10.02 8.51
N ALA A 93 2.44 9.52 7.27
CA ALA A 93 1.22 8.97 6.68
C ALA A 93 0.70 7.74 7.44
N ARG A 94 1.58 6.85 7.91
CA ARG A 94 1.18 5.63 8.65
C ARG A 94 0.56 5.95 10.01
N GLU A 95 1.09 6.92 10.75
CA GLU A 95 0.53 7.30 12.06
C GLU A 95 -0.79 8.08 11.92
N GLU A 96 -0.92 9.00 10.96
CA GLU A 96 -2.20 9.69 10.76
C GLU A 96 -3.26 8.74 10.17
N ILE A 97 -2.90 7.84 9.24
CA ILE A 97 -3.82 6.76 8.79
C ILE A 97 -4.25 5.88 9.96
N ARG A 98 -3.34 5.47 10.87
CA ARG A 98 -3.70 4.73 12.09
C ARG A 98 -4.73 5.49 12.92
N ARG A 99 -4.45 6.76 13.22
CA ARG A 99 -5.33 7.65 13.99
C ARG A 99 -6.72 7.80 13.36
N LEU A 100 -6.79 7.95 12.04
CA LEU A 100 -8.05 8.03 11.30
C LEU A 100 -8.82 6.70 11.38
N LEU A 101 -8.17 5.57 11.09
CA LEU A 101 -8.79 4.24 11.12
C LEU A 101 -9.31 3.88 12.52
N ASP A 102 -8.54 4.16 13.57
CA ASP A 102 -8.93 3.91 14.96
C ASP A 102 -10.02 4.90 15.44
N GLY A 103 -10.11 6.08 14.80
CA GLY A 103 -11.22 7.03 14.92
C GLY A 103 -12.45 6.72 14.06
N GLY A 104 -12.45 5.62 13.29
CA GLY A 104 -13.55 5.23 12.40
C GLY A 104 -13.68 6.07 11.12
N LYS A 105 -12.67 6.86 10.79
CA LYS A 105 -12.57 7.73 9.60
C LYS A 105 -12.03 6.99 8.38
N GLN A 106 -12.13 7.61 7.20
CA GLN A 106 -11.67 7.05 5.94
C GLN A 106 -10.46 7.81 5.37
N ALA A 107 -9.52 7.10 4.73
CA ALA A 107 -8.31 7.66 4.16
C ALA A 107 -8.00 7.09 2.78
N TRP A 108 -7.38 7.90 1.92
CA TRP A 108 -6.77 7.45 0.66
C TRP A 108 -5.25 7.59 0.72
N TYR A 109 -4.54 6.65 0.12
CA TYR A 109 -3.11 6.75 -0.15
C TYR A 109 -2.87 6.61 -1.66
N THR A 110 -2.48 7.70 -2.30
CA THR A 110 -2.24 7.76 -3.74
C THR A 110 -0.75 7.65 -4.06
N THR A 111 -0.45 7.09 -5.23
CA THR A 111 0.91 6.85 -5.73
C THR A 111 0.95 7.12 -7.25
N PRO A 112 2.08 7.57 -7.82
CA PRO A 112 2.16 7.87 -9.26
C PRO A 112 2.23 6.61 -10.13
N LEU A 113 2.56 5.43 -9.55
CA LEU A 113 2.87 4.21 -10.28
C LEU A 113 2.24 2.97 -9.63
N LYS A 114 1.55 2.13 -10.43
CA LYS A 114 0.93 0.87 -10.00
C LYS A 114 1.85 -0.05 -9.19
N ALA A 115 3.15 -0.06 -9.48
CA ALA A 115 4.12 -0.88 -8.74
C ALA A 115 4.25 -0.43 -7.27
N LEU A 116 4.27 0.88 -7.03
CA LEU A 116 4.28 1.47 -5.69
C LEU A 116 2.95 1.21 -4.98
N THR A 117 1.82 1.33 -5.70
CA THR A 117 0.48 1.00 -5.17
C THR A 117 0.39 -0.42 -4.65
N ASN A 118 0.95 -1.39 -5.38
CA ASN A 118 0.95 -2.80 -4.96
C ASN A 118 1.88 -3.05 -3.76
N SER A 119 3.02 -2.34 -3.64
CA SER A 119 3.87 -2.39 -2.44
C SER A 119 3.12 -1.85 -1.23
N LYS A 120 2.58 -0.62 -1.34
CA LYS A 120 1.87 0.05 -0.25
C LYS A 120 0.61 -0.69 0.18
N TYR A 121 -0.11 -1.31 -0.75
CA TYR A 121 -1.22 -2.22 -0.41
C TYR A 121 -0.77 -3.42 0.41
N ALA A 122 0.36 -4.06 0.07
CA ALA A 122 0.89 -5.17 0.87
C ALA A 122 1.36 -4.70 2.26
N GLU A 123 2.15 -3.62 2.33
CA GLU A 123 2.63 -3.02 3.57
C GLU A 123 1.47 -2.65 4.52
N PHE A 124 0.43 -1.99 4.00
CA PHE A 124 -0.73 -1.59 4.79
C PHE A 124 -1.69 -2.74 5.09
N THR A 125 -1.77 -3.77 4.25
CA THR A 125 -2.51 -5.01 4.56
C THR A 125 -1.89 -5.74 5.74
N GLU A 126 -0.56 -5.77 5.84
CA GLU A 126 0.17 -6.34 6.99
C GLU A 126 0.02 -5.49 8.25
N GLU A 127 0.04 -4.16 8.12
CA GLU A 127 -0.03 -3.23 9.26
C GLU A 127 -1.46 -3.00 9.82
N PHE A 128 -2.48 -2.91 8.96
CA PHE A 128 -3.84 -2.53 9.34
C PHE A 128 -4.88 -3.65 9.21
N GLY A 129 -4.58 -4.73 8.49
CA GLY A 129 -5.49 -5.86 8.25
C GLY A 129 -6.22 -5.78 6.91
N ALA A 130 -6.36 -6.92 6.23
CA ALA A 130 -6.93 -7.02 4.88
C ALA A 130 -8.41 -6.59 4.80
N GLU A 131 -9.13 -6.61 5.92
CA GLU A 131 -10.50 -6.12 6.03
C GLU A 131 -10.59 -4.59 6.05
N ARG A 132 -9.55 -3.89 6.53
CA ARG A 132 -9.49 -2.41 6.61
C ARG A 132 -8.82 -1.75 5.41
N VAL A 133 -8.21 -2.52 4.50
CA VAL A 133 -7.46 -1.99 3.35
C VAL A 133 -8.01 -2.51 2.02
N GLY A 134 -8.15 -1.62 1.04
CA GLY A 134 -8.46 -1.94 -0.36
C GLY A 134 -7.43 -1.39 -1.34
N ILE A 135 -7.48 -1.87 -2.58
CA ILE A 135 -6.65 -1.37 -3.70
C ILE A 135 -7.49 -1.05 -4.93
N LEU A 136 -7.28 0.15 -5.47
CA LEU A 136 -7.91 0.65 -6.69
C LEU A 136 -6.86 1.14 -7.70
N THR A 137 -6.56 0.29 -8.68
CA THR A 137 -5.83 0.66 -9.92
C THR A 137 -6.76 0.47 -11.13
N GLY A 138 -6.38 0.97 -12.31
CA GLY A 138 -7.16 0.79 -13.54
C GLY A 138 -7.31 -0.67 -14.03
N ASP A 139 -6.69 -1.63 -13.35
CA ASP A 139 -6.68 -3.07 -13.63
C ASP A 139 -6.93 -3.96 -12.39
N ARG A 140 -7.03 -3.39 -11.19
CA ARG A 140 -7.22 -4.13 -9.93
C ARG A 140 -8.19 -3.37 -9.02
N LYS A 141 -9.26 -4.05 -8.60
CA LYS A 141 -10.26 -3.53 -7.64
C LYS A 141 -10.54 -4.59 -6.57
N GLU A 142 -10.00 -4.38 -5.38
CA GLU A 142 -10.20 -5.24 -4.20
C GLU A 142 -10.61 -4.39 -2.99
N ASN A 143 -11.56 -4.90 -2.19
CA ASN A 143 -12.09 -4.27 -0.97
C ASN A 143 -12.36 -2.75 -1.12
N SER A 144 -13.11 -2.36 -2.15
CA SER A 144 -13.28 -0.95 -2.55
C SER A 144 -14.05 -0.06 -1.58
N ASP A 145 -14.69 -0.66 -0.58
CA ASP A 145 -15.48 0.01 0.45
C ASP A 145 -14.72 0.08 1.78
N ALA A 146 -13.44 -0.32 1.78
CA ALA A 146 -12.53 -0.24 2.91
C ALA A 146 -12.35 1.19 3.43
N PRO A 147 -12.08 1.36 4.73
CA PRO A 147 -11.75 2.67 5.30
C PRO A 147 -10.39 3.20 4.82
N LEU A 148 -9.40 2.35 4.48
CA LEU A 148 -8.19 2.77 3.78
C LEU A 148 -8.18 2.26 2.33
N ILE A 149 -8.06 3.16 1.36
CA ILE A 149 -7.90 2.82 -0.06
C ILE A 149 -6.51 3.20 -0.56
N VAL A 150 -5.77 2.23 -1.10
CA VAL A 150 -4.49 2.46 -1.77
C VAL A 150 -4.72 2.50 -3.29
N GLY A 151 -4.34 3.60 -3.95
CA GLY A 151 -4.62 3.79 -5.37
C GLY A 151 -3.50 4.47 -6.14
N THR A 152 -3.68 4.59 -7.46
CA THR A 152 -2.88 5.53 -8.24
C THR A 152 -3.55 6.90 -8.28
N THR A 153 -2.78 7.98 -8.46
CA THR A 153 -3.30 9.35 -8.47
C THR A 153 -4.39 9.56 -9.53
N GLU A 154 -4.29 8.91 -10.69
CA GLU A 154 -5.34 8.95 -11.74
C GLU A 154 -6.67 8.39 -11.23
N ILE A 155 -6.65 7.34 -10.42
CA ILE A 155 -7.87 6.66 -9.96
C ILE A 155 -8.56 7.46 -8.86
N PHE A 156 -7.81 8.10 -7.96
CA PHE A 156 -8.37 9.08 -7.03
C PHE A 156 -8.97 10.28 -7.77
N ARG A 157 -8.23 10.85 -8.73
CA ARG A 157 -8.70 11.94 -9.60
C ARG A 157 -9.96 11.58 -10.38
N ASN A 158 -10.12 10.32 -10.80
CA ASN A 158 -11.35 9.84 -11.42
C ASN A 158 -12.52 9.80 -10.42
N GLN A 159 -12.31 9.35 -9.17
CA GLN A 159 -13.36 9.41 -8.14
C GLN A 159 -13.82 10.86 -7.88
N LEU A 160 -12.89 11.81 -7.85
CA LEU A 160 -13.22 13.24 -7.70
C LEU A 160 -14.08 13.74 -8.88
N PHE A 161 -13.74 13.40 -10.12
CA PHE A 161 -14.55 13.75 -11.29
C PHE A 161 -15.93 13.08 -11.31
N ASP A 162 -16.03 11.83 -10.89
CA ASP A 162 -17.31 11.10 -10.89
C ASP A 162 -18.23 11.59 -9.77
N ALA A 163 -17.68 11.93 -8.60
CA ALA A 163 -18.38 12.65 -7.52
C ALA A 163 -18.97 13.98 -8.02
N LEU A 164 -18.14 14.84 -8.62
CA LEU A 164 -18.55 16.15 -9.16
C LEU A 164 -19.60 16.07 -10.28
N ARG A 165 -19.73 14.91 -10.96
CA ARG A 165 -20.74 14.66 -12.01
C ARG A 165 -22.02 14.01 -11.49
N GLY A 166 -21.90 13.09 -10.53
CA GLY A 166 -23.01 12.33 -9.96
C GLY A 166 -23.76 13.07 -8.85
N GLY A 167 -23.08 13.99 -8.14
CA GLY A 167 -23.58 14.58 -6.89
C GLY A 167 -23.31 13.71 -5.65
N ASP A 168 -22.60 12.60 -5.82
CA ASP A 168 -22.05 11.80 -4.72
C ASP A 168 -20.77 12.45 -4.16
N GLU A 169 -20.34 12.05 -2.96
CA GLU A 169 -19.11 12.54 -2.33
C GLU A 169 -18.01 11.46 -2.25
N VAL A 170 -16.75 11.85 -2.48
CA VAL A 170 -15.59 10.96 -2.29
C VAL A 170 -15.43 10.64 -0.80
N ARG A 171 -15.49 9.34 -0.47
CA ARG A 171 -15.45 8.81 0.89
C ARG A 171 -14.03 8.77 1.47
N ALA A 172 -13.53 9.94 1.84
CA ALA A 172 -12.29 10.12 2.61
C ALA A 172 -12.41 11.34 3.52
N ASP A 173 -11.80 11.27 4.71
CA ASP A 173 -11.47 12.39 5.59
C ASP A 173 -10.09 12.97 5.25
N MET A 174 -9.21 12.17 4.65
CA MET A 174 -7.83 12.52 4.30
C MET A 174 -7.38 11.84 3.01
N VAL A 175 -6.52 12.51 2.23
CA VAL A 175 -5.73 11.91 1.15
C VAL A 175 -4.23 12.15 1.36
N VAL A 176 -3.46 11.07 1.27
CA VAL A 176 -2.00 11.11 1.13
C VAL A 176 -1.64 11.08 -0.34
N PHE A 177 -0.77 12.00 -0.71
CA PHE A 177 -0.21 12.18 -2.05
C PHE A 177 1.29 11.83 -2.00
N ASP A 178 1.63 10.57 -2.26
CA ASP A 178 3.01 10.07 -2.16
C ASP A 178 3.81 10.29 -3.45
N GLU A 179 5.07 10.66 -3.30
CA GLU A 179 5.98 11.14 -4.36
C GLU A 179 5.47 12.38 -5.12
N ALA A 180 5.00 13.40 -4.39
CA ALA A 180 4.49 14.68 -4.91
C ALA A 180 5.48 15.52 -5.75
N HIS A 181 6.72 15.06 -5.92
CA HIS A 181 7.65 15.60 -6.90
C HIS A 181 7.20 15.33 -8.35
N TYR A 182 6.30 14.36 -8.56
CA TYR A 182 5.64 14.09 -9.85
C TYR A 182 4.68 15.20 -10.34
N LEU A 183 4.41 16.25 -9.56
CA LEU A 183 3.74 17.45 -10.09
C LEU A 183 4.57 18.12 -11.20
N ALA A 184 5.91 18.03 -11.12
CA ALA A 184 6.84 18.61 -12.09
C ALA A 184 7.15 17.69 -13.29
N ASP A 185 6.36 16.62 -13.50
CA ASP A 185 6.48 15.71 -14.64
C ASP A 185 5.71 16.27 -15.86
N GLU A 186 6.38 16.51 -16.98
CA GLU A 186 5.78 17.16 -18.17
C GLU A 186 4.58 16.37 -18.76
N ASP A 187 4.61 15.04 -18.69
CA ASP A 187 3.55 14.18 -19.23
C ASP A 187 2.40 13.97 -18.22
N ARG A 188 2.70 13.98 -16.91
CA ARG A 188 1.81 13.44 -15.86
C ARG A 188 1.46 14.42 -14.73
N GLY A 189 2.13 15.58 -14.66
CA GLY A 189 1.89 16.63 -13.66
C GLY A 189 0.45 17.15 -13.67
N HIS A 190 -0.16 17.26 -14.85
CA HIS A 190 -1.57 17.68 -15.00
C HIS A 190 -2.56 16.78 -14.21
N VAL A 191 -2.28 15.47 -14.06
CA VAL A 191 -3.12 14.56 -13.27
C VAL A 191 -3.04 14.91 -11.78
N TRP A 192 -1.86 15.33 -11.33
CA TRP A 192 -1.60 15.75 -9.96
C TRP A 192 -2.21 17.12 -9.68
N GLU A 193 -2.10 18.08 -10.61
CA GLU A 193 -2.78 19.37 -10.53
C GLU A 193 -4.30 19.18 -10.40
N GLU A 194 -4.90 18.40 -11.32
CA GLU A 194 -6.33 18.06 -11.25
C GLU A 194 -6.70 17.36 -9.93
N ALA A 195 -5.89 16.42 -9.44
CA ALA A 195 -6.19 15.71 -8.20
C ALA A 195 -6.18 16.63 -6.97
N ILE A 196 -5.25 17.58 -6.90
CA ILE A 196 -5.16 18.55 -5.80
C ILE A 196 -6.32 19.55 -5.90
N ILE A 197 -6.49 20.21 -7.06
CA ILE A 197 -7.53 21.24 -7.28
C ILE A 197 -8.96 20.70 -7.06
N LEU A 198 -9.22 19.45 -7.44
CA LEU A 198 -10.55 18.84 -7.31
C LEU A 198 -10.81 18.23 -5.93
N THR A 199 -9.81 18.16 -5.04
CA THR A 199 -9.99 17.63 -3.67
C THR A 199 -10.83 18.60 -2.83
N PRO A 200 -12.02 18.21 -2.31
CA PRO A 200 -12.83 19.09 -1.49
C PRO A 200 -12.11 19.50 -0.20
N THR A 201 -12.27 20.76 0.23
CA THR A 201 -11.64 21.34 1.44
C THR A 201 -11.98 20.65 2.77
N ARG A 202 -12.89 19.67 2.76
CA ARG A 202 -13.17 18.78 3.90
C ARG A 202 -12.34 17.49 3.92
N ILE A 203 -11.43 17.30 2.96
CA ILE A 203 -10.47 16.19 2.88
C ILE A 203 -9.09 16.76 3.15
N ARG A 204 -8.49 16.39 4.28
CA ARG A 204 -7.14 16.80 4.68
C ARG A 204 -6.10 16.24 3.68
N MET A 205 -5.19 17.07 3.19
CA MET A 205 -4.12 16.66 2.27
C MET A 205 -2.77 16.52 2.99
N LEU A 206 -2.07 15.43 2.72
CA LEU A 206 -0.65 15.23 3.07
C LEU A 206 0.15 14.93 1.81
N LEU A 207 0.98 15.87 1.37
CA LEU A 207 1.82 15.72 0.18
C LEU A 207 3.23 15.32 0.61
N LEU A 208 3.63 14.08 0.32
CA LEU A 208 4.98 13.57 0.62
C LEU A 208 5.86 13.70 -0.61
N SER A 209 6.90 14.51 -0.55
CA SER A 209 7.76 14.81 -1.70
C SER A 209 9.23 14.48 -1.44
N ALA A 210 9.97 14.23 -2.51
CA ALA A 210 11.43 14.30 -2.48
C ALA A 210 11.88 15.75 -2.17
N THR A 211 13.20 16.00 -2.10
CA THR A 211 13.72 17.37 -2.03
C THR A 211 13.41 18.11 -3.34
N ILE A 212 12.40 18.98 -3.33
CA ILE A 212 12.06 19.85 -4.46
C ILE A 212 12.69 21.22 -4.27
N GLY A 213 13.26 21.79 -5.33
CA GLY A 213 14.03 23.05 -5.26
C GLY A 213 13.20 24.29 -4.94
N ASN A 214 11.87 24.20 -4.99
CA ASN A 214 10.96 25.35 -4.84
C ASN A 214 9.70 25.01 -4.02
N ALA A 215 9.89 24.35 -2.87
CA ALA A 215 8.78 23.99 -1.97
C ALA A 215 7.89 25.18 -1.50
N PRO A 216 8.41 26.41 -1.26
CA PRO A 216 7.57 27.53 -0.86
C PRO A 216 6.58 28.00 -1.94
N GLU A 217 6.98 27.99 -3.21
CA GLU A 217 6.10 28.35 -4.34
C GLU A 217 5.02 27.27 -4.55
N PHE A 218 5.40 26.00 -4.46
CA PHE A 218 4.47 24.87 -4.48
C PHE A 218 3.42 24.98 -3.36
N ALA A 219 3.84 25.26 -2.11
CA ALA A 219 2.92 25.41 -0.99
C ALA A 219 1.99 26.63 -1.16
N GLY A 220 2.53 27.75 -1.65
CA GLY A 220 1.75 28.95 -1.97
C GLY A 220 0.81 28.83 -3.16
N TRP A 221 0.94 27.78 -3.98
CA TRP A 221 0.01 27.44 -5.07
C TRP A 221 -1.16 26.55 -4.60
N ILE A 222 -1.01 25.82 -3.49
CA ILE A 222 -2.07 24.98 -2.89
C ILE A 222 -3.00 25.76 -1.94
N SER A 223 -2.51 26.89 -1.40
CA SER A 223 -3.16 27.66 -0.31
C SER A 223 -4.26 28.62 -0.77
#